data_AF-A0A9E4KS28-F1
#
_entry.id   AF-A0A9E4KS28-F1
#
_cell.length_a   1.000
_cell.length_b   1.000
_cell.length_c   1.000
_cell.angle_alpha   90.00
_cell.angle_beta   90.00
_cell.angle_gamma   90.00
#
_symmetry.space_group_name_H-M   'P 1'
#
loop_
_entity.id
_entity.type
_entity.pdbx_description
1 polymer ?
#
loop_
_entity_poly.entity_id
_entity_poly.type
_entity_poly.pdbx_seq_one_letter_code
_entity_poly.pdbx_strand_id
1 'polypeptide(L)'
;PIVMDVDVGFGGPTQVAKIVREYIRNGVAGIRIEDGIVRYLRDKVQGGVHDEVTSAEEMVLKVEAASDARNELDPDFLIIARSDCHFAEGYRGVEEVIERAKAYNKAGADVLFTTSAVKAQGDVKEHIRTVVQGVAPMPVSIPGNGMDVDEGAELGVAEIRYPYELLRAMHSAGWDHIVDIKNRGVQAINEWRERNKDNPYRANQV
;
A
#
# COMPACT_ATOMS: atom_id res chain seq x y z
N PRO A 1 -7.72 7.29 10.92
CA PRO A 1 -7.83 7.63 9.47
C PRO A 1 -7.71 6.33 8.66
N ILE A 2 -8.44 6.20 7.55
CA ILE A 2 -8.35 5.05 6.64
C ILE A 2 -7.76 5.54 5.32
N VAL A 3 -6.75 4.86 4.81
CA VAL A 3 -6.17 5.11 3.48
C VAL A 3 -6.48 3.91 2.60
N MET A 4 -7.12 4.15 1.46
CA MET A 4 -7.55 3.09 0.55
C MET A 4 -6.52 2.83 -0.54
N ASP A 5 -6.24 1.55 -0.78
CA ASP A 5 -5.49 1.12 -1.95
C ASP A 5 -6.38 1.19 -3.19
N VAL A 6 -5.94 1.88 -4.24
CA VAL A 6 -6.70 2.00 -5.49
C VAL A 6 -5.98 1.37 -6.68
N ASP A 7 -4.98 0.53 -6.40
CA ASP A 7 -4.15 -0.09 -7.42
C ASP A 7 -3.66 0.98 -8.42
N VAL A 8 -3.87 0.75 -9.71
CA VAL A 8 -3.49 1.65 -10.81
C VAL A 8 -4.57 2.71 -11.14
N GLY A 9 -5.59 2.84 -10.29
CA GLY A 9 -6.71 3.79 -10.46
C GLY A 9 -7.88 3.27 -11.30
N PHE A 10 -7.88 1.98 -11.65
CA PHE A 10 -8.94 1.29 -12.43
C PHE A 10 -9.35 1.96 -13.75
N GLY A 11 -8.46 2.77 -14.35
CA GLY A 11 -8.72 3.51 -15.57
C GLY A 11 -7.79 4.69 -15.74
N GLY A 12 -8.22 5.68 -16.53
CA GLY A 12 -7.50 6.94 -16.73
C GLY A 12 -7.82 8.00 -15.64
N PRO A 13 -7.29 9.23 -15.82
CA PRO A 13 -7.44 10.32 -14.85
C PRO A 13 -8.88 10.61 -14.40
N THR A 14 -9.86 10.56 -15.31
CA THR A 14 -11.28 10.77 -14.99
C THR A 14 -11.82 9.73 -13.99
N GLN A 15 -11.38 8.48 -14.10
CA GLN A 15 -11.79 7.42 -13.17
C GLN A 15 -11.16 7.63 -11.80
N VAL A 16 -9.89 8.05 -11.75
CA VAL A 16 -9.20 8.39 -10.50
C VAL A 16 -9.90 9.54 -9.78
N ALA A 17 -10.23 10.63 -10.49
CA ALA A 17 -10.97 11.75 -9.90
C ALA A 17 -12.33 11.31 -9.34
N LYS A 18 -13.04 10.40 -10.03
CA LYS A 18 -14.30 9.83 -9.51
C LYS A 18 -14.08 9.04 -8.22
N ILE A 19 -13.05 8.20 -8.18
CA ILE A 19 -12.68 7.39 -7.00
C ILE A 19 -12.38 8.29 -5.81
N VAL A 20 -11.57 9.34 -5.98
CA VAL A 20 -11.25 10.30 -4.92
C VAL A 20 -12.51 10.95 -4.36
N ARG A 21 -13.40 11.46 -5.23
CA ARG A 21 -14.66 12.08 -4.78
C ARG A 21 -15.54 11.11 -3.99
N GLU A 22 -15.65 9.86 -4.44
CA GLU A 22 -16.43 8.85 -3.73
C GLU A 22 -15.81 8.49 -2.38
N TYR A 23 -14.48 8.37 -2.29
CA TYR A 23 -13.82 8.05 -1.04
C TYR A 23 -13.93 9.18 -0.01
N ILE A 24 -13.74 10.44 -0.43
CA ILE A 24 -13.97 11.61 0.43
C ILE A 24 -15.41 11.60 0.98
N ARG A 25 -16.42 11.37 0.12
CA ARG A 25 -17.83 11.29 0.53
C ARG A 25 -18.13 10.17 1.53
N ASN A 26 -17.30 9.13 1.57
CA ASN A 26 -17.44 8.00 2.49
C ASN A 26 -16.51 8.08 3.72
N GLY A 27 -15.86 9.23 3.94
CA GLY A 27 -15.03 9.46 5.14
C GLY A 27 -13.66 8.78 5.11
N VAL A 28 -13.18 8.39 3.93
CA VAL A 28 -11.79 7.92 3.74
C VAL A 28 -10.85 9.11 3.79
N ALA A 29 -9.69 8.95 4.41
CA ALA A 29 -8.72 10.02 4.64
C ALA A 29 -7.67 10.16 3.53
N GLY A 30 -7.55 9.19 2.64
CA GLY A 30 -6.63 9.26 1.51
C GLY A 30 -6.64 8.02 0.62
N ILE A 31 -5.89 8.08 -0.47
CA ILE A 31 -5.65 6.94 -1.37
C ILE A 31 -4.18 6.67 -1.58
N ARG A 32 -3.89 5.42 -1.95
CA ARG A 32 -2.63 4.99 -2.56
C ARG A 32 -2.87 4.58 -4.00
N ILE A 33 -2.19 5.20 -4.95
CA ILE A 33 -2.28 4.90 -6.39
C ILE A 33 -0.90 4.57 -6.96
N GLU A 34 -0.79 3.59 -7.85
CA GLU A 34 0.49 3.10 -8.40
C GLU A 34 0.62 3.24 -9.92
N ASP A 35 1.86 3.38 -10.39
CA ASP A 35 2.23 3.51 -11.81
C ASP A 35 2.40 2.15 -12.53
N GLY A 36 1.86 1.07 -11.96
CA GLY A 36 1.70 -0.20 -12.64
C GLY A 36 0.69 -0.13 -13.80
N ILE A 37 0.59 -1.22 -14.57
CA ILE A 37 -0.36 -1.34 -15.70
C ILE A 37 -1.56 -2.22 -15.32
N VAL A 38 -2.75 -2.05 -15.91
CA VAL A 38 -3.96 -2.83 -15.51
C VAL A 38 -3.79 -4.36 -15.65
N ARG A 39 -2.98 -4.85 -16.60
CA ARG A 39 -2.67 -6.30 -16.73
C ARG A 39 -2.01 -6.90 -15.48
N TYR A 40 -1.28 -6.07 -14.74
CA TYR A 40 -0.66 -6.37 -13.45
C TYR A 40 -1.64 -6.93 -12.42
N LEU A 41 -2.90 -6.49 -12.43
CA LEU A 41 -3.93 -6.98 -11.49
C LEU A 41 -4.34 -8.42 -11.75
N ARG A 42 -4.29 -8.85 -13.01
CA ARG A 42 -4.70 -10.20 -13.41
C ARG A 42 -3.66 -11.24 -13.04
N ASP A 43 -2.38 -10.92 -13.24
CA ASP A 43 -1.32 -11.94 -13.09
C ASP A 43 -0.61 -11.89 -11.71
N LYS A 44 -0.86 -10.87 -10.86
CA LYS A 44 -0.62 -10.95 -9.40
C LYS A 44 -1.34 -12.13 -8.75
N VAL A 45 -2.53 -12.47 -9.25
CA VAL A 45 -3.30 -13.65 -8.84
C VAL A 45 -2.64 -14.95 -9.31
N GLN A 46 -1.76 -14.89 -10.33
CA GLN A 46 -1.14 -16.04 -10.97
C GLN A 46 0.37 -16.20 -10.69
N GLY A 47 0.96 -15.35 -9.84
CA GLY A 47 2.39 -15.45 -9.47
C GLY A 47 3.36 -15.03 -10.57
N GLY A 48 2.93 -14.22 -11.54
CA GLY A 48 3.78 -13.68 -12.59
C GLY A 48 4.78 -12.62 -12.07
N VAL A 49 5.99 -12.62 -12.62
CA VAL A 49 6.95 -11.50 -12.47
C VAL A 49 6.60 -10.47 -13.53
N HIS A 50 6.44 -9.21 -13.11
CA HIS A 50 6.03 -8.13 -13.99
C HIS A 50 7.17 -7.15 -14.21
N ASP A 51 7.39 -6.86 -15.49
CA ASP A 51 8.51 -6.06 -15.99
C ASP A 51 8.04 -4.74 -16.66
N GLU A 52 6.77 -4.35 -16.51
CA GLU A 52 6.21 -3.14 -17.16
C GLU A 52 5.54 -2.18 -16.16
N VAL A 53 5.88 -0.90 -16.26
CA VAL A 53 5.22 0.23 -15.57
C VAL A 53 4.81 1.27 -16.61
N THR A 54 3.80 2.07 -16.29
CA THR A 54 3.42 3.19 -17.15
C THR A 54 4.49 4.29 -17.15
N SER A 55 4.40 5.21 -18.12
CA SER A 55 5.30 6.35 -18.17
C SER A 55 5.05 7.28 -16.98
N ALA A 56 6.07 8.05 -16.58
CA ALA A 56 5.93 9.01 -15.50
C ALA A 56 4.84 10.05 -15.82
N GLU A 57 4.71 10.45 -17.08
CA GLU A 57 3.73 11.41 -17.57
C GLU A 57 2.29 10.88 -17.44
N GLU A 58 2.04 9.61 -17.76
CA GLU A 58 0.69 9.04 -17.59
C GLU A 58 0.29 8.98 -16.12
N MET A 59 1.22 8.60 -15.24
CA MET A 59 0.95 8.59 -13.80
C MET A 59 0.76 10.02 -13.26
N VAL A 60 1.53 11.00 -13.73
CA VAL A 60 1.36 12.42 -13.39
C VAL A 60 -0.08 12.87 -13.67
N LEU A 61 -0.65 12.55 -14.83
CA LEU A 61 -2.03 12.90 -15.16
C LEU A 61 -3.06 12.31 -14.17
N LYS A 62 -2.81 11.09 -13.68
CA LYS A 62 -3.67 10.46 -12.65
C LYS A 62 -3.54 11.16 -11.30
N VAL A 63 -2.32 11.52 -10.91
CA VAL A 63 -2.05 12.26 -9.66
C VAL A 63 -2.65 13.66 -9.70
N GLU A 64 -2.52 14.38 -10.83
CA GLU A 64 -3.14 15.70 -11.03
C GLU A 64 -4.66 15.60 -10.89
N ALA A 65 -5.29 14.62 -11.53
CA ALA A 65 -6.74 14.44 -11.42
C ALA A 65 -7.21 14.04 -10.01
N ALA A 66 -6.37 13.31 -9.26
CA ALA A 66 -6.62 13.04 -7.83
C ALA A 66 -6.50 14.32 -7.00
N SER A 67 -5.47 15.13 -7.23
CA SER A 67 -5.21 16.40 -6.56
C SER A 67 -6.32 17.41 -6.82
N ASP A 68 -6.79 17.53 -8.06
CA ASP A 68 -7.91 18.40 -8.42
C ASP A 68 -9.21 17.98 -7.69
N ALA A 69 -9.51 16.68 -7.69
CA ALA A 69 -10.69 16.15 -6.99
C ALA A 69 -10.61 16.31 -5.47
N ARG A 70 -9.42 16.15 -4.89
CA ARG A 70 -9.11 16.48 -3.49
C ARG A 70 -9.40 17.95 -3.23
N ASN A 71 -8.76 18.85 -3.98
CA ASN A 71 -8.85 20.29 -3.75
C ASN A 71 -10.28 20.83 -3.92
N GLU A 72 -11.11 20.16 -4.73
CA GLU A 72 -12.53 20.46 -4.88
C GLU A 72 -13.36 20.15 -3.62
N LEU A 73 -13.04 19.08 -2.88
CA LEU A 73 -13.91 18.54 -1.82
C LEU A 73 -13.31 18.55 -0.42
N ASP A 74 -12.03 18.19 -0.28
CA ASP A 74 -11.32 18.06 1.00
C ASP A 74 -9.81 18.24 0.79
N PRO A 75 -9.26 19.45 0.95
CA PRO A 75 -7.83 19.72 0.78
C PRO A 75 -6.90 18.91 1.71
N ASP A 76 -7.41 18.32 2.79
CA ASP A 76 -6.63 17.52 3.74
C ASP A 76 -6.57 16.02 3.33
N PHE A 77 -7.27 15.61 2.27
CA PHE A 77 -7.27 14.23 1.80
C PHE A 77 -5.89 13.83 1.23
N LEU A 78 -5.32 12.74 1.74
CA LEU A 78 -3.95 12.34 1.43
C LEU A 78 -3.86 11.58 0.10
N ILE A 79 -2.91 11.97 -0.75
CA ILE A 79 -2.57 11.27 -2.00
C ILE A 79 -1.18 10.65 -1.86
N ILE A 80 -1.14 9.32 -1.80
CA ILE A 80 0.10 8.55 -1.75
C ILE A 80 0.38 7.98 -3.15
N ALA A 81 1.42 8.47 -3.80
CA ALA A 81 1.84 7.96 -5.10
C ALA A 81 2.85 6.82 -4.90
N ARG A 82 2.59 5.67 -5.51
CA ARG A 82 3.52 4.53 -5.55
C ARG A 82 4.22 4.45 -6.90
N SER A 83 5.52 4.20 -6.86
CA SER A 83 6.31 3.79 -8.02
C SER A 83 6.71 2.32 -7.91
N ASP A 84 6.37 1.53 -8.93
CA ASP A 84 6.79 0.15 -9.12
C ASP A 84 7.94 0.00 -10.14
N CYS A 85 8.58 1.11 -10.54
CA CYS A 85 9.61 1.10 -11.60
C CYS A 85 10.81 0.19 -11.30
N HIS A 86 11.07 -0.13 -10.04
CA HIS A 86 12.10 -1.08 -9.61
C HIS A 86 11.82 -2.53 -10.02
N PHE A 87 10.57 -2.87 -10.35
CA PHE A 87 10.21 -4.17 -10.91
C PHE A 87 10.32 -4.20 -12.43
N ALA A 88 10.35 -3.04 -13.10
CA ALA A 88 10.34 -2.96 -14.56
C ALA A 88 11.62 -3.49 -15.20
N GLU A 89 11.49 -4.11 -16.37
CA GLU A 89 12.63 -4.40 -17.24
C GLU A 89 13.24 -3.08 -17.72
N GLY A 90 14.57 -2.99 -17.63
CA GLY A 90 15.28 -1.74 -17.96
C GLY A 90 15.26 -0.70 -16.84
N TYR A 91 14.87 -1.05 -15.60
CA TYR A 91 15.01 -0.19 -14.43
C TYR A 91 16.39 0.51 -14.38
N ARG A 92 16.39 1.84 -14.36
CA ARG A 92 17.62 2.65 -14.48
C ARG A 92 18.31 2.97 -13.16
N GLY A 93 17.86 2.37 -12.05
CA GLY A 93 18.41 2.63 -10.72
C GLY A 93 17.57 3.60 -9.89
N VAL A 94 18.07 3.88 -8.67
CA VAL A 94 17.32 4.62 -7.64
C VAL A 94 16.97 6.04 -8.08
N GLU A 95 17.77 6.63 -8.97
CA GLU A 95 17.53 7.92 -9.58
C GLU A 95 16.19 7.96 -10.31
N GLU A 96 15.78 6.88 -10.97
CA GLU A 96 14.46 6.82 -11.64
C GLU A 96 13.30 6.85 -10.64
N VAL A 97 13.46 6.20 -9.47
CA VAL A 97 12.47 6.28 -8.39
C VAL A 97 12.33 7.73 -7.91
N ILE A 98 13.45 8.41 -7.70
CA ILE A 98 13.50 9.79 -7.23
C ILE A 98 12.91 10.75 -8.27
N GLU A 99 13.24 10.59 -9.55
CA GLU A 99 12.70 11.38 -10.67
C GLU A 99 11.17 11.27 -10.73
N ARG A 100 10.64 10.04 -10.71
CA ARG A 100 9.19 9.76 -10.70
C ARG A 100 8.52 10.36 -9.47
N ALA A 101 9.08 10.15 -8.28
CA ALA A 101 8.55 10.68 -7.04
C ALA A 101 8.44 12.22 -7.04
N LYS A 102 9.47 12.91 -7.53
CA LYS A 102 9.45 14.38 -7.68
C LYS A 102 8.39 14.84 -8.67
N ALA A 103 8.21 14.13 -9.77
CA ALA A 103 7.15 14.42 -10.73
C ALA A 103 5.77 14.25 -10.09
N TYR A 104 5.55 13.18 -9.33
CA TYR A 104 4.29 12.92 -8.64
C TYR A 104 4.03 13.94 -7.52
N ASN A 105 5.06 14.35 -6.78
CA ASN A 105 4.94 15.40 -5.79
C ASN A 105 4.54 16.74 -6.42
N LYS A 106 5.15 17.11 -7.55
CA LYS A 106 4.78 18.31 -8.31
C LYS A 106 3.33 18.26 -8.82
N ALA A 107 2.84 17.08 -9.17
CA ALA A 107 1.45 16.84 -9.57
C ALA A 107 0.44 16.88 -8.39
N GLY A 108 0.93 16.92 -7.15
CA GLY A 108 0.11 17.05 -5.95
C GLY A 108 0.05 15.82 -5.05
N ALA A 109 0.87 14.79 -5.27
CA ALA A 109 1.03 13.70 -4.31
C ALA A 109 1.78 14.17 -3.06
N ASP A 110 1.31 13.72 -1.90
CA ASP A 110 1.84 14.14 -0.60
C ASP A 110 2.93 13.21 -0.10
N VAL A 111 2.79 11.90 -0.35
CA VAL A 111 3.69 10.86 0.14
C VAL A 111 4.14 9.96 -1.00
N LEU A 112 5.43 9.64 -1.06
CA LEU A 112 5.92 8.57 -1.92
C LEU A 112 5.74 7.24 -1.19
N PHE A 113 5.09 6.28 -1.81
CA PHE A 113 5.25 4.88 -1.44
C PHE A 113 6.27 4.23 -2.37
N THR A 114 7.37 3.74 -1.82
CA THR A 114 8.34 2.94 -2.56
C THR A 114 8.46 1.57 -1.92
N THR A 115 8.62 0.52 -2.72
CA THR A 115 8.83 -0.80 -2.13
C THR A 115 10.28 -0.97 -1.70
N SER A 116 10.48 -1.65 -0.58
CA SER A 116 11.81 -2.10 -0.13
C SER A 116 12.24 -3.40 -0.82
N ALA A 117 11.37 -3.98 -1.66
CA ALA A 117 11.60 -5.24 -2.36
C ALA A 117 12.32 -4.98 -3.68
N VAL A 118 13.55 -4.48 -3.57
CA VAL A 118 14.36 -4.27 -4.75
C VAL A 118 14.91 -5.63 -5.18
N LYS A 119 14.88 -5.93 -6.48
CA LYS A 119 15.92 -6.78 -7.11
C LYS A 119 17.32 -6.11 -6.98
N ALA A 120 17.57 -5.28 -5.97
CA ALA A 120 18.85 -4.63 -5.77
C ALA A 120 19.79 -5.71 -5.27
N GLN A 121 20.80 -5.95 -6.08
CA GLN A 121 22.06 -6.47 -5.59
C GLN A 121 22.64 -5.39 -4.66
N GLY A 122 22.21 -5.30 -3.39
CA GLY A 122 22.62 -4.22 -2.49
C GLY A 122 21.91 -4.16 -1.13
N ASP A 123 22.34 -3.22 -0.30
CA ASP A 123 21.78 -2.95 1.03
C ASP A 123 20.45 -2.18 0.92
N VAL A 124 19.36 -2.82 1.36
CA VAL A 124 18.00 -2.25 1.37
C VAL A 124 17.93 -0.98 2.23
N LYS A 125 18.65 -0.91 3.35
CA LYS A 125 18.63 0.27 4.23
C LYS A 125 19.26 1.48 3.54
N GLU A 126 20.35 1.28 2.80
CA GLU A 126 20.99 2.35 2.05
C GLU A 126 20.15 2.81 0.87
N HIS A 127 19.46 1.89 0.18
CA HIS A 127 18.50 2.25 -0.85
C HIS A 127 17.38 3.13 -0.30
N ILE A 128 16.77 2.74 0.82
CA ILE A 128 15.72 3.53 1.49
C ILE A 128 16.26 4.91 1.87
N ARG A 129 17.43 4.98 2.50
CA ARG A 129 18.07 6.26 2.88
C ARG A 129 18.28 7.16 1.67
N THR A 130 18.76 6.60 0.56
CA THR A 130 18.98 7.34 -0.69
C THR A 130 17.67 7.90 -1.25
N VAL A 131 16.60 7.10 -1.28
CA VAL A 131 15.28 7.57 -1.74
C VAL A 131 14.76 8.68 -0.83
N VAL A 132 14.77 8.47 0.49
CA VAL A 132 14.31 9.46 1.50
C VAL A 132 15.03 10.80 1.31
N GLN A 133 16.36 10.78 1.21
CA GLN A 133 17.15 12.00 0.99
C GLN A 133 16.87 12.62 -0.39
N GLY A 134 16.70 11.79 -1.42
CA GLY A 134 16.49 12.22 -2.79
C GLY A 134 15.15 12.94 -3.01
N VAL A 135 14.10 12.57 -2.27
CA VAL A 135 12.73 13.11 -2.44
C VAL A 135 12.33 14.13 -1.38
N ALA A 136 13.17 14.36 -0.37
CA ALA A 136 12.92 15.37 0.65
C ALA A 136 12.53 16.73 0.04
N PRO A 137 11.53 17.44 0.59
CA PRO A 137 10.85 17.18 1.87
C PRO A 137 9.65 16.22 1.79
N MET A 138 9.42 15.54 0.66
CA MET A 138 8.31 14.59 0.53
C MET A 138 8.48 13.41 1.49
N PRO A 139 7.51 13.10 2.36
CA PRO A 139 7.55 11.90 3.20
C PRO A 139 7.57 10.61 2.38
N VAL A 140 8.22 9.57 2.93
CA VAL A 140 8.31 8.24 2.31
C VAL A 140 7.61 7.20 3.17
N SER A 141 6.79 6.37 2.53
CA SER A 141 6.10 5.20 3.07
C SER A 141 6.67 3.94 2.43
N ILE A 142 6.86 2.87 3.22
CA ILE A 142 7.41 1.59 2.75
C ILE A 142 6.62 0.39 3.28
N PRO A 143 6.71 -0.79 2.64
CA PRO A 143 6.25 -2.03 3.26
C PRO A 143 7.22 -2.48 4.36
N GLY A 144 6.68 -2.94 5.48
CA GLY A 144 7.40 -3.39 6.68
C GLY A 144 7.99 -4.79 6.57
N ASN A 145 8.63 -5.11 5.44
CA ASN A 145 9.24 -6.41 5.11
C ASN A 145 10.34 -6.87 6.10
N GLY A 146 9.99 -7.08 7.38
CA GLY A 146 10.92 -7.36 8.47
C GLY A 146 11.62 -6.13 9.04
N MET A 147 11.18 -4.92 8.71
CA MET A 147 11.69 -3.68 9.29
C MET A 147 10.76 -3.18 10.39
N ASP A 148 11.34 -2.86 11.54
CA ASP A 148 10.63 -2.26 12.66
C ASP A 148 10.45 -0.75 12.47
N VAL A 149 9.45 -0.17 13.14
CA VAL A 149 9.13 1.26 13.04
C VAL A 149 10.33 2.14 13.41
N ASP A 150 11.05 1.79 14.48
CA ASP A 150 12.21 2.54 14.94
C ASP A 150 13.35 2.50 13.91
N GLU A 151 13.61 1.34 13.30
CA GLU A 151 14.61 1.20 12.24
C GLU A 151 14.24 2.04 11.02
N GLY A 152 12.97 2.08 10.62
CA GLY A 152 12.53 2.93 9.51
C GLY A 152 12.66 4.42 9.85
N ALA A 153 12.33 4.82 11.08
CA ALA A 153 12.46 6.19 11.55
C ALA A 153 13.92 6.67 11.51
N GLU A 154 14.89 5.83 11.87
CA GLU A 154 16.33 6.12 11.72
C GLU A 154 16.76 6.36 10.27
N LEU A 155 16.03 5.79 9.31
CA LEU A 155 16.25 6.00 7.87
C LEU A 155 15.47 7.21 7.31
N GLY A 156 14.66 7.87 8.13
CA GLY A 156 13.80 9.00 7.74
C GLY A 156 12.50 8.59 7.03
N VAL A 157 12.09 7.33 7.17
CA VAL A 157 10.78 6.84 6.71
C VAL A 157 9.68 7.41 7.60
N ALA A 158 8.61 7.91 6.99
CA ALA A 158 7.47 8.49 7.70
C ALA A 158 6.38 7.47 8.04
N GLU A 159 6.29 6.38 7.27
CA GLU A 159 5.29 5.33 7.47
C GLU A 159 5.82 3.94 7.08
N ILE A 160 5.54 2.93 7.91
CA ILE A 160 5.73 1.52 7.58
C ILE A 160 4.36 0.82 7.53
N ARG A 161 4.11 0.02 6.49
CA ARG A 161 2.87 -0.73 6.28
C ARG A 161 3.07 -2.24 6.32
N TYR A 162 2.21 -2.95 7.03
CA TYR A 162 2.23 -4.41 7.15
C TYR A 162 1.02 -5.05 6.44
N PRO A 163 0.99 -5.10 5.09
CA PRO A 163 -0.22 -5.39 4.32
C PRO A 163 -0.82 -6.78 4.55
N TYR A 164 -0.01 -7.76 4.94
CA TYR A 164 -0.45 -9.15 5.07
C TYR A 164 -0.54 -9.66 6.50
N GLU A 165 -0.06 -8.91 7.49
CA GLU A 165 0.09 -9.44 8.85
C GLU A 165 -1.26 -9.74 9.51
N LEU A 166 -2.26 -8.85 9.34
CA LEU A 166 -3.61 -9.13 9.83
C LEU A 166 -4.24 -10.33 9.12
N LEU A 167 -4.08 -10.45 7.80
CA LEU A 167 -4.60 -11.57 7.02
C LEU A 167 -3.97 -12.90 7.47
N ARG A 168 -2.65 -12.92 7.65
CA ARG A 168 -1.91 -14.10 8.14
C ARG A 168 -2.36 -14.48 9.54
N ALA A 169 -2.49 -13.52 10.46
CA ALA A 169 -2.97 -13.77 11.81
C ALA A 169 -4.38 -14.37 11.82
N MET A 170 -5.30 -13.84 11.01
CA MET A 170 -6.65 -14.38 10.86
C MET A 170 -6.64 -15.80 10.29
N HIS A 171 -5.84 -16.06 9.26
CA HIS A 171 -5.73 -17.40 8.67
C HIS A 171 -5.14 -18.41 9.64
N SER A 172 -4.07 -18.07 10.36
CA SER A 172 -3.45 -18.94 11.37
C SER A 172 -4.42 -19.27 12.50
N ALA A 173 -5.10 -18.25 13.05
CA ALA A 173 -6.08 -18.48 14.12
C ALA A 173 -7.26 -19.35 13.66
N GLY A 174 -7.74 -19.14 12.43
CA GLY A 174 -8.79 -19.96 11.83
C GLY A 174 -8.35 -21.41 11.60
N TRP A 175 -7.13 -21.61 11.10
CA TRP A 175 -6.53 -22.93 10.91
C TRP A 175 -6.43 -23.69 12.24
N ASP A 176 -5.85 -23.07 13.26
CA ASP A 176 -5.69 -23.67 14.59
C ASP A 176 -7.05 -24.07 15.17
N HIS A 177 -8.07 -23.21 15.02
CA HIS A 177 -9.42 -23.51 15.49
C HIS A 177 -10.06 -24.70 14.76
N ILE A 178 -9.92 -24.77 13.44
CA ILE A 178 -10.47 -25.88 12.63
C ILE A 178 -9.76 -27.20 12.96
N VAL A 179 -8.43 -27.18 13.14
CA VAL A 179 -7.65 -28.35 13.56
C VAL A 179 -8.09 -28.82 14.95
N ASP A 180 -8.33 -27.91 15.88
CA ASP A 180 -8.80 -28.24 17.23
C ASP A 180 -10.20 -28.87 17.22
N ILE A 181 -11.11 -28.34 16.40
CA ILE A 181 -12.45 -28.93 16.17
C ILE A 181 -12.34 -30.33 15.58
N LYS A 182 -11.46 -30.54 14.60
CA LYS A 182 -11.24 -31.86 14.00
C LYS A 182 -10.82 -32.91 15.03
N ASN A 183 -10.05 -32.51 16.04
CA ASN A 183 -9.50 -33.42 17.06
C ASN A 183 -10.44 -33.61 18.27
N ARG A 184 -11.14 -32.57 18.73
CA ARG A 184 -11.91 -32.57 19.99
C ARG A 184 -13.41 -32.30 19.81
N GLY A 185 -13.86 -32.03 18.60
CA GLY A 185 -15.26 -31.74 18.29
C GLY A 185 -15.79 -30.51 19.03
N VAL A 186 -17.04 -30.59 19.49
CA VAL A 186 -17.80 -29.47 20.07
C VAL A 186 -17.14 -28.88 21.32
N GLN A 187 -16.35 -29.64 22.07
CA GLN A 187 -15.64 -29.14 23.24
C GLN A 187 -14.70 -27.96 22.88
N ALA A 188 -13.96 -28.08 21.77
CA ALA A 188 -13.07 -27.01 21.30
C ALA A 188 -13.83 -25.71 20.97
N ILE A 189 -15.04 -25.84 20.41
CA ILE A 189 -15.91 -24.70 20.09
C ILE A 189 -16.33 -24.00 21.37
N ASN A 190 -16.82 -24.74 22.36
CA ASN A 190 -17.33 -24.17 23.61
C ASN A 190 -16.22 -23.48 24.42
N GLU A 191 -15.04 -24.10 24.51
CA GLU A 191 -13.89 -23.49 25.19
C GLU A 191 -13.38 -22.24 24.46
N TRP A 192 -13.28 -22.27 23.12
CA TRP A 192 -12.90 -21.08 22.36
C TRP A 192 -13.90 -19.94 22.54
N ARG A 193 -15.21 -20.25 22.54
CA ARG A 193 -16.27 -19.28 22.82
C ARG A 193 -16.08 -18.69 24.21
N GLU A 194 -15.96 -19.51 25.25
CA GLU A 194 -15.79 -19.01 26.62
C GLU A 194 -14.56 -18.11 26.76
N ARG A 195 -13.41 -18.50 26.19
CA ARG A 195 -12.18 -17.68 26.17
C ARG A 195 -12.36 -16.32 25.48
N ASN A 196 -13.26 -16.23 24.50
CA ASN A 196 -13.48 -15.02 23.69
C ASN A 196 -14.81 -14.32 24.00
N LYS A 197 -15.46 -14.61 25.13
CA LYS A 197 -16.80 -14.06 25.46
C LYS A 197 -16.86 -12.54 25.54
N ASP A 198 -15.75 -11.91 25.95
CA ASP A 198 -15.66 -10.47 26.11
C ASP A 198 -15.03 -9.76 24.89
N ASN A 199 -14.72 -10.50 23.83
CA ASN A 199 -14.14 -9.91 22.62
C ASN A 199 -15.25 -9.14 21.85
N PRO A 200 -15.15 -7.81 21.66
CA PRO A 200 -16.18 -7.01 21.01
C PRO A 200 -16.35 -7.31 19.52
N TYR A 201 -15.37 -7.98 18.90
CA TYR A 201 -15.40 -8.43 17.52
C TYR A 201 -15.79 -9.90 17.37
N ARG A 202 -16.01 -10.60 18.48
CA ARG A 202 -16.70 -11.89 18.42
C ARG A 202 -18.11 -11.59 17.93
N ALA A 203 -18.46 -12.14 16.77
CA ALA A 203 -19.82 -12.12 16.28
C ALA A 203 -20.75 -12.76 17.33
N ASN A 204 -21.35 -11.92 18.15
CA ASN A 204 -22.50 -12.17 19.01
C ASN A 204 -23.67 -11.53 18.25
N GLN A 205 -24.82 -12.14 17.92
CA GLN A 205 -25.57 -13.26 18.48
C GLN A 205 -26.70 -13.62 17.49
N VAL A 206 -26.86 -14.90 17.15
CA VAL A 206 -28.15 -15.60 17.10
C VAL A 206 -27.93 -17.00 17.67
#